data_AF-A0A6L7UWS7-F1
#
_entry.id   AF-A0A6L7UWS7-F1
#
_cell.length_a   1.000
_cell.length_b   1.000
_cell.length_c   1.000
_cell.angle_alpha   90.00
_cell.angle_beta   90.00
_cell.angle_gamma   90.00
#
_symmetry.space_group_name_H-M   'P 1'
#
loop_
_entity.id
_entity.type
_entity.pdbx_description
1 polymer ?
#
loop_
_entity_poly.entity_id
_entity_poly.type
_entity_poly.pdbx_seq_one_letter_code
_entity_poly.pdbx_strand_id
1 'polypeptide(L)'
;MSGQNTEKQILAMVILLVLSVASLGAYTWFDNGRRTEARSEILTKDAERAAWTFANNCRECHGNDGRGSESDASLVGPALNTPNNTYAFLTDNQGQLSTLQNDYRYTITCGRNGTPMPPWSIDQGGSLDGFKIDNLVTLITTNAGNAWDKAVEHAVHLDEVTIDNLNIALDAAKQTLQASGWFADVEAAAGAVARSESGDAELLALRDAVTAAEESEEGLQEAQDALAAYEKGYTALVLAVVTLRTSDDSAAVAEAQAAFDAASGAQQEVAVNRAWLKVVSDYQAAVSDLDTAEERFAAGLPIPVPATQVTADTCGQVSAELAGWLSAHSGSS
;
A
#
# COMPACT_ATOMS: atom_id res chain seq x y z
N MET A 1 -50.44 8.15 -72.71
CA MET A 1 -49.60 9.15 -71.99
C MET A 1 -49.14 8.69 -70.60
N SER A 2 -49.09 7.37 -70.27
CA SER A 2 -48.75 6.92 -68.90
C SER A 2 -47.28 6.55 -68.67
N GLY A 3 -46.42 6.50 -69.72
CA GLY A 3 -45.01 6.09 -69.60
C GLY A 3 -44.03 7.21 -69.23
N GLN A 4 -44.32 8.48 -69.54
CA GLN A 4 -43.42 9.60 -69.24
C GLN A 4 -43.35 9.94 -67.74
N ASN A 5 -44.37 9.58 -66.96
CA ASN A 5 -44.39 9.86 -65.52
C ASN A 5 -43.62 8.81 -64.73
N THR A 6 -43.66 7.54 -65.15
CA THR A 6 -42.89 6.45 -64.53
C THR A 6 -41.40 6.60 -64.78
N GLU A 7 -40.97 7.02 -65.98
CA GLU A 7 -39.56 7.28 -66.28
C GLU A 7 -38.97 8.39 -65.40
N LYS A 8 -39.70 9.51 -65.23
CA LYS A 8 -39.29 10.62 -64.35
C LYS A 8 -39.25 10.22 -62.88
N GLN A 9 -40.18 9.38 -62.42
CA GLN A 9 -40.20 8.87 -61.06
C GLN A 9 -39.03 7.93 -60.78
N ILE A 10 -38.73 7.01 -61.70
CA ILE A 10 -37.58 6.10 -61.58
C ILE A 10 -36.28 6.89 -61.57
N LEU A 11 -36.12 7.86 -62.47
CA LEU A 11 -34.93 8.73 -62.51
C LEU A 11 -34.75 9.50 -61.19
N ALA A 12 -35.83 10.05 -60.64
CA ALA A 12 -35.79 10.76 -59.35
C ALA A 12 -35.38 9.84 -58.20
N MET A 13 -35.92 8.60 -58.15
CA MET A 13 -35.54 7.60 -57.14
C MET A 13 -34.06 7.20 -57.25
N VAL A 14 -33.56 6.99 -58.48
CA VAL A 14 -32.15 6.65 -58.71
C VAL A 14 -31.22 7.81 -58.31
N ILE A 15 -31.57 9.05 -58.65
CA ILE A 15 -30.79 10.23 -58.25
C ILE A 15 -30.75 10.36 -56.72
N LEU A 16 -31.90 10.23 -56.05
CA LEU A 16 -31.95 10.27 -54.59
C LEU A 16 -31.12 9.16 -53.94
N LEU A 17 -31.13 7.95 -54.51
CA LEU A 17 -30.29 6.86 -54.04
C LEU A 17 -28.80 7.18 -54.21
N VAL A 18 -28.38 7.64 -55.39
CA VAL A 18 -26.98 8.01 -55.66
C VAL A 18 -26.52 9.14 -54.76
N LEU A 19 -27.34 10.18 -54.57
CA LEU A 19 -27.06 11.27 -53.64
C LEU A 19 -26.94 10.76 -52.21
N SER A 20 -27.82 9.85 -51.78
CA SER A 20 -27.76 9.26 -50.43
C SER A 20 -26.45 8.50 -50.23
N VAL A 21 -26.06 7.64 -51.18
CA VAL A 21 -24.80 6.88 -51.12
C VAL A 21 -23.59 7.81 -51.15
N ALA A 22 -23.61 8.86 -51.97
CA ALA A 22 -22.54 9.86 -52.03
C ALA A 22 -22.42 10.65 -50.71
N SER A 23 -23.55 11.02 -50.08
CA SER A 23 -23.58 11.67 -48.77
C SER A 23 -23.04 10.75 -47.66
N LEU A 24 -23.39 9.47 -47.66
CA LEU A 24 -22.85 8.47 -46.73
C LEU A 24 -21.34 8.28 -46.93
N GLY A 25 -20.88 8.18 -48.19
CA GLY A 25 -19.46 8.08 -48.52
C GLY A 25 -18.67 9.30 -48.04
N ALA A 26 -19.16 10.51 -48.33
CA ALA A 26 -18.56 11.74 -47.84
C ALA A 26 -18.56 11.81 -46.31
N TYR A 27 -19.65 11.43 -45.65
CA TYR A 27 -19.73 11.37 -44.19
C TYR A 27 -18.66 10.44 -43.61
N THR A 28 -18.53 9.21 -44.11
CA THR A 28 -17.52 8.27 -43.60
C THR A 28 -16.08 8.75 -43.83
N TRP A 29 -15.83 9.44 -44.95
CA TRP A 29 -14.51 10.01 -45.25
C TRP A 29 -14.13 11.12 -44.28
N PHE A 30 -15.06 12.05 -44.00
CA PHE A 30 -14.82 13.16 -43.08
C PHE A 30 -14.90 12.74 -41.59
N ASP A 31 -15.68 11.71 -41.24
CA ASP A 31 -15.86 11.24 -39.86
C ASP A 31 -14.63 10.47 -39.32
N ASN A 32 -13.78 9.93 -40.20
CA ASN A 32 -12.58 9.20 -39.80
C ASN A 32 -11.63 10.04 -38.93
N GLY A 33 -11.40 11.31 -39.27
CA GLY A 33 -10.54 12.21 -38.49
C GLY A 33 -11.07 12.46 -37.08
N ARG A 34 -12.38 12.70 -36.97
CA ARG A 34 -13.06 12.90 -35.68
C ARG A 34 -12.97 11.67 -34.78
N ARG A 35 -13.09 10.47 -35.36
CA ARG A 35 -12.95 9.20 -34.61
C ARG A 35 -11.53 8.97 -34.11
N THR A 36 -10.52 9.28 -34.92
CA THR A 36 -9.12 9.12 -34.51
C THR A 36 -8.73 10.07 -33.39
N GLU A 37 -9.21 11.32 -33.44
CA GLU A 37 -8.99 12.31 -32.40
C GLU A 37 -9.66 11.88 -31.08
N ALA A 38 -10.95 11.53 -31.12
CA ALA A 38 -11.67 11.05 -29.95
C ALA A 38 -11.02 9.80 -29.33
N ARG A 39 -10.53 8.86 -30.16
CA ARG A 39 -9.80 7.69 -29.67
C ARG A 39 -8.50 8.06 -28.98
N SER A 40 -7.73 8.97 -29.55
CA SER A 40 -6.48 9.45 -28.95
C SER A 40 -6.75 10.14 -27.61
N GLU A 41 -7.79 10.96 -27.52
CA GLU A 41 -8.17 11.66 -26.30
C GLU A 41 -8.58 10.68 -25.19
N ILE A 42 -9.35 9.64 -25.53
CA ILE A 42 -9.73 8.58 -24.58
C ILE A 42 -8.50 7.85 -24.06
N LEU A 43 -7.57 7.45 -24.96
CA LEU A 43 -6.34 6.76 -24.56
C LEU A 43 -5.49 7.61 -23.61
N THR A 44 -5.32 8.90 -23.91
CA THR A 44 -4.61 9.83 -23.02
C THR A 44 -5.27 9.89 -21.65
N LYS A 45 -6.58 10.11 -21.59
CA LYS A 45 -7.32 10.20 -20.32
C LYS A 45 -7.25 8.91 -19.50
N ASP A 46 -7.30 7.76 -20.17
CA ASP A 46 -7.21 6.46 -19.52
C ASP A 46 -5.80 6.20 -18.96
N ALA A 47 -4.77 6.54 -19.73
CA ALA A 47 -3.38 6.44 -19.27
C ALA A 47 -3.09 7.41 -18.10
N GLU A 48 -3.58 8.65 -18.17
CA GLU A 48 -3.45 9.64 -17.09
C GLU A 48 -4.15 9.20 -15.80
N ARG A 49 -5.38 8.64 -15.88
CA ARG A 49 -6.06 8.07 -14.69
C ARG A 49 -5.26 6.92 -14.07
N ALA A 50 -4.67 6.09 -14.92
CA ALA A 50 -3.83 5.00 -14.46
C ALA A 50 -2.54 5.47 -13.82
N ALA A 51 -2.00 6.62 -14.20
CA ALA A 51 -0.80 7.18 -13.59
C ALA A 51 -0.96 7.35 -12.07
N TRP A 52 -2.10 7.88 -11.62
CA TRP A 52 -2.43 7.97 -10.20
C TRP A 52 -2.54 6.58 -9.55
N THR A 53 -3.23 5.65 -10.21
CA THR A 53 -3.40 4.28 -9.68
C THR A 53 -2.06 3.55 -9.55
N PHE A 54 -1.19 3.70 -10.54
CA PHE A 54 0.17 3.17 -10.55
C PHE A 54 1.00 3.75 -9.40
N ALA A 55 0.98 5.08 -9.23
CA ALA A 55 1.71 5.74 -8.17
C ALA A 55 1.25 5.30 -6.77
N ASN A 56 -0.03 5.01 -6.58
CA ASN A 56 -0.53 4.59 -5.26
C ASN A 56 -0.27 3.10 -4.95
N ASN A 57 -0.21 2.23 -5.95
CA ASN A 57 -0.30 0.78 -5.72
C ASN A 57 0.88 -0.02 -6.26
N CYS A 58 1.57 0.49 -7.28
CA CYS A 58 2.51 -0.31 -8.06
C CYS A 58 3.96 0.16 -7.89
N ARG A 59 4.17 1.46 -7.63
CA ARG A 59 5.49 2.08 -7.63
C ARG A 59 6.44 1.52 -6.58
N GLU A 60 5.95 1.05 -5.44
CA GLU A 60 6.81 0.53 -4.36
C GLU A 60 7.68 -0.64 -4.83
N CYS A 61 7.15 -1.47 -5.73
CA CYS A 61 7.88 -2.57 -6.34
C CYS A 61 8.45 -2.22 -7.72
N HIS A 62 7.75 -1.40 -8.50
CA HIS A 62 8.08 -1.12 -9.90
C HIS A 62 8.80 0.23 -10.12
N GLY A 63 9.13 0.97 -9.07
CA GLY A 63 9.74 2.29 -9.13
C GLY A 63 8.76 3.40 -9.52
N ASN A 64 9.13 4.65 -9.24
CA ASN A 64 8.32 5.85 -9.51
C ASN A 64 8.00 6.03 -11.01
N ASP A 65 8.91 5.59 -11.88
CA ASP A 65 8.81 5.71 -13.34
C ASP A 65 8.42 4.39 -14.04
N GLY A 66 8.12 3.34 -13.27
CA GLY A 66 7.78 2.02 -13.80
C GLY A 66 8.95 1.23 -14.37
N ARG A 67 10.20 1.63 -14.16
CA ARG A 67 11.39 0.90 -14.69
C ARG A 67 11.90 -0.20 -13.77
N GLY A 68 11.31 -0.36 -12.58
CA GLY A 68 11.55 -1.47 -11.67
C GLY A 68 13.03 -1.71 -11.39
N SER A 69 13.42 -2.98 -11.36
CA SER A 69 14.80 -3.38 -11.11
C SER A 69 15.84 -2.82 -12.09
N GLU A 70 15.43 -2.24 -13.24
CA GLU A 70 16.36 -1.58 -14.18
C GLU A 70 16.77 -0.18 -13.71
N SER A 71 15.91 0.55 -12.98
CA SER A 71 16.26 1.86 -12.42
C SER A 71 16.97 1.74 -11.07
N ASP A 72 16.61 0.75 -10.25
CA ASP A 72 17.27 0.48 -8.98
C ASP A 72 17.19 -1.02 -8.60
N ALA A 73 18.32 -1.62 -8.24
CA ALA A 73 18.42 -3.05 -7.94
C ALA A 73 17.69 -3.49 -6.65
N SER A 74 17.32 -2.55 -5.77
CA SER A 74 16.51 -2.82 -4.57
C SER A 74 15.04 -3.08 -4.89
N LEU A 75 14.58 -2.69 -6.08
CA LEU A 75 13.21 -2.90 -6.53
C LEU A 75 13.01 -4.34 -7.03
N VAL A 76 11.98 -5.00 -6.50
CA VAL A 76 11.66 -6.41 -6.83
C VAL A 76 10.80 -6.56 -8.09
N GLY A 77 10.13 -5.48 -8.52
CA GLY A 77 9.25 -5.49 -9.67
C GLY A 77 10.03 -5.41 -10.99
N PRO A 78 9.66 -6.18 -12.01
CA PRO A 78 10.24 -6.03 -13.35
C PRO A 78 9.87 -4.66 -13.96
N ALA A 79 10.66 -4.23 -14.94
CA ALA A 79 10.39 -3.00 -15.69
C ALA A 79 9.09 -3.11 -16.50
N LEU A 80 8.17 -2.19 -16.25
CA LEU A 80 6.89 -2.02 -16.98
C LEU A 80 7.00 -0.91 -18.02
N ASN A 81 7.69 0.19 -17.69
CA ASN A 81 7.98 1.28 -18.62
C ASN A 81 9.22 0.94 -19.45
N THR A 82 9.03 0.09 -20.46
CA THR A 82 10.09 -0.25 -21.41
C THR A 82 9.62 -0.01 -22.83
N PRO A 83 10.53 0.28 -23.78
CA PRO A 83 10.17 0.39 -25.18
C PRO A 83 9.38 -0.83 -25.68
N ASN A 84 9.78 -2.04 -25.27
CA ASN A 84 9.14 -3.31 -25.66
C ASN A 84 7.68 -3.45 -25.20
N ASN A 85 7.29 -2.71 -24.16
CA ASN A 85 5.93 -2.75 -23.64
C ASN A 85 5.01 -1.73 -24.32
N THR A 86 5.57 -0.65 -24.89
CA THR A 86 4.78 0.48 -25.41
C THR A 86 4.40 0.35 -26.89
N TYR A 87 3.24 0.92 -27.22
CA TYR A 87 2.63 0.97 -28.55
C TYR A 87 3.54 1.61 -29.60
N ALA A 88 4.37 2.58 -29.21
CA ALA A 88 5.35 3.21 -30.10
C ALA A 88 6.36 2.21 -30.70
N PHE A 89 6.57 1.06 -30.07
CA PHE A 89 7.40 -0.04 -30.58
C PHE A 89 6.61 -1.08 -31.40
N LEU A 90 5.29 -1.18 -31.20
CA LEU A 90 4.43 -2.21 -31.79
C LEU A 90 3.62 -1.73 -33.01
N THR A 91 3.85 -0.52 -33.51
CA THR A 91 3.22 -0.02 -34.75
C THR A 91 3.47 -0.93 -35.96
N ASP A 92 4.58 -1.67 -35.95
CA ASP A 92 4.91 -2.67 -36.99
C ASP A 92 4.29 -4.06 -36.71
N ASN A 93 3.69 -4.28 -35.53
CA ASN A 93 3.15 -5.55 -35.04
C ASN A 93 1.76 -5.38 -34.38
N GLN A 94 0.85 -4.63 -35.00
CA GLN A 94 -0.51 -4.40 -34.47
C GLN A 94 -1.26 -5.69 -34.07
N GLY A 95 -0.97 -6.82 -34.71
CA GLY A 95 -1.54 -8.13 -34.37
C GLY A 95 -1.14 -8.68 -32.99
N GLN A 96 -0.09 -8.15 -32.36
CA GLN A 96 0.43 -8.61 -31.06
C GLN A 96 -0.05 -7.76 -29.88
N LEU A 97 -0.58 -6.55 -30.12
CA LEU A 97 -0.98 -5.63 -29.04
C LEU A 97 -2.08 -6.23 -28.16
N SER A 98 -3.10 -6.86 -28.76
CA SER A 98 -4.18 -7.47 -28.00
C SER A 98 -3.68 -8.61 -27.10
N THR A 99 -2.68 -9.38 -27.57
CA THR A 99 -2.06 -10.44 -26.77
C THR A 99 -1.32 -9.85 -25.59
N LEU A 100 -0.47 -8.83 -25.83
CA LEU A 100 0.27 -8.15 -24.77
C LEU A 100 -0.66 -7.49 -23.73
N GLN A 101 -1.72 -6.82 -24.18
CA GLN A 101 -2.71 -6.22 -23.30
C GLN A 101 -3.44 -7.27 -22.46
N ASN A 102 -3.75 -8.43 -23.04
CA ASN A 102 -4.34 -9.55 -22.31
C ASN A 102 -3.38 -10.14 -21.28
N ASP A 103 -2.10 -10.26 -21.60
CA ASP A 103 -1.08 -10.76 -20.68
C ASP A 103 -0.92 -9.83 -19.46
N TYR A 104 -0.84 -8.51 -19.68
CA TYR A 104 -0.81 -7.54 -18.59
C TYR A 104 -2.10 -7.53 -17.79
N ARG A 105 -3.26 -7.58 -18.45
CA ARG A 105 -4.56 -7.65 -17.77
C ARG A 105 -4.64 -8.87 -16.88
N TYR A 106 -4.24 -10.03 -17.38
CA TYR A 106 -4.24 -11.28 -16.61
C TYR A 106 -3.30 -11.20 -15.41
N THR A 107 -2.07 -10.70 -15.62
CA THR A 107 -1.06 -10.55 -14.57
C THR A 107 -1.52 -9.59 -13.47
N ILE A 108 -2.13 -8.45 -13.82
CA ILE A 108 -2.65 -7.50 -12.83
C ILE A 108 -3.88 -8.09 -12.11
N THR A 109 -4.77 -8.75 -12.84
CA THR A 109 -5.99 -9.35 -12.27
C THR A 109 -5.64 -10.40 -11.21
N CYS A 110 -4.76 -11.34 -11.54
CA CYS A 110 -4.49 -12.53 -10.75
C CYS A 110 -3.25 -12.43 -9.87
N GLY A 111 -2.44 -11.38 -10.04
CA GLY A 111 -1.08 -11.32 -9.50
C GLY A 111 -0.17 -12.34 -10.19
N ARG A 112 0.97 -12.63 -9.55
CA ARG A 112 1.91 -13.62 -10.07
C ARG A 112 2.28 -14.62 -8.99
N ASN A 113 1.88 -15.88 -9.21
CA ASN A 113 2.13 -16.95 -8.26
C ASN A 113 3.63 -17.13 -7.99
N GLY A 114 4.00 -17.32 -6.72
CA GLY A 114 5.38 -17.44 -6.28
C GLY A 114 6.17 -16.12 -6.29
N THR A 115 5.51 -14.97 -6.45
CA THR A 115 6.14 -13.65 -6.29
C THR A 115 5.36 -12.77 -5.31
N PRO A 116 5.94 -11.64 -4.84
CA PRO A 116 5.23 -10.69 -3.99
C PRO A 116 4.08 -9.93 -4.67
N MET A 117 3.88 -10.08 -5.98
CA MET A 117 2.85 -9.32 -6.71
C MET A 117 1.45 -9.88 -6.43
N PRO A 118 0.61 -9.16 -5.67
CA PRO A 118 -0.71 -9.66 -5.27
C PRO A 118 -1.70 -9.62 -6.45
N PRO A 119 -2.84 -10.32 -6.36
CA PRO A 119 -3.97 -10.02 -7.23
C PRO A 119 -4.52 -8.64 -6.93
N TRP A 120 -4.86 -7.90 -7.99
CA TRP A 120 -5.44 -6.56 -7.85
C TRP A 120 -6.92 -6.51 -8.15
N SER A 121 -7.46 -7.49 -8.86
CA SER A 121 -8.89 -7.49 -9.19
C SER A 121 -9.75 -7.75 -7.96
N ILE A 122 -10.86 -7.03 -7.84
CA ILE A 122 -11.89 -7.26 -6.81
C ILE A 122 -12.35 -8.74 -6.80
N ASP A 123 -12.52 -9.35 -7.98
CA ASP A 123 -12.95 -10.75 -8.09
C ASP A 123 -11.89 -11.75 -7.62
N GLN A 124 -10.67 -11.27 -7.34
CA GLN A 124 -9.53 -12.03 -6.84
C GLN A 124 -9.07 -11.57 -5.45
N GLY A 125 -9.90 -10.81 -4.74
CA GLY A 125 -9.60 -10.30 -3.39
C GLY A 125 -8.76 -9.01 -3.37
N GLY A 126 -8.57 -8.35 -4.51
CA GLY A 126 -7.88 -7.07 -4.65
C GLY A 126 -8.82 -5.85 -4.58
N SER A 127 -8.28 -4.66 -4.89
CA SER A 127 -8.96 -3.37 -4.72
C SER A 127 -9.38 -2.68 -6.03
N LEU A 128 -9.05 -3.26 -7.19
CA LEU A 128 -9.24 -2.65 -8.51
C LEU A 128 -10.38 -3.33 -9.28
N ASP A 129 -11.28 -2.52 -9.81
CA ASP A 129 -12.27 -2.96 -10.80
C ASP A 129 -11.62 -3.14 -12.19
N GLY A 130 -12.35 -3.78 -13.11
CA GLY A 130 -11.87 -4.02 -14.48
C GLY A 130 -11.50 -2.74 -15.23
N PHE A 131 -12.20 -1.63 -14.97
CA PHE A 131 -11.94 -0.34 -15.63
C PHE A 131 -10.57 0.25 -15.20
N LYS A 132 -10.23 0.18 -13.91
CA LYS A 132 -8.90 0.60 -13.42
C LYS A 132 -7.79 -0.30 -13.98
N ILE A 133 -8.05 -1.60 -14.09
CA ILE A 133 -7.10 -2.55 -14.70
C ILE A 133 -6.90 -2.21 -16.19
N ASP A 134 -7.98 -1.92 -16.91
CA ASP A 134 -7.95 -1.45 -18.30
C ASP A 134 -7.10 -0.19 -18.49
N ASN A 135 -7.28 0.78 -17.59
CA ASN A 135 -6.49 2.00 -17.59
C ASN A 135 -5.01 1.69 -17.36
N LEU A 136 -4.67 0.84 -16.39
CA LEU A 136 -3.27 0.47 -16.09
C LEU A 136 -2.62 -0.23 -17.29
N VAL A 137 -3.34 -1.15 -17.93
CA VAL A 137 -2.89 -1.79 -19.17
C VAL A 137 -2.67 -0.75 -20.25
N THR A 138 -3.54 0.25 -20.37
CA THR A 138 -3.39 1.35 -21.33
C THR A 138 -2.14 2.19 -21.05
N LEU A 139 -1.88 2.55 -19.79
CA LEU A 139 -0.64 3.24 -19.38
C LEU A 139 0.59 2.44 -19.81
N ILE A 140 0.69 1.18 -19.38
CA ILE A 140 1.85 0.30 -19.64
C ILE A 140 2.06 0.11 -21.14
N THR A 141 0.97 -0.13 -21.88
CA THR A 141 1.06 -0.53 -23.28
C THR A 141 1.06 0.62 -24.28
N THR A 142 0.80 1.86 -23.86
CA THR A 142 0.71 2.98 -24.83
C THR A 142 1.52 4.20 -24.45
N ASN A 143 1.71 4.48 -23.16
CA ASN A 143 2.22 5.76 -22.68
C ASN A 143 1.51 6.98 -23.33
N ALA A 144 0.21 6.86 -23.61
CA ALA A 144 -0.55 7.93 -24.25
C ALA A 144 -0.48 9.22 -23.43
N GLY A 145 -0.20 10.34 -24.10
CA GLY A 145 -0.07 11.65 -23.43
C GLY A 145 1.09 11.79 -22.45
N ASN A 146 2.14 10.95 -22.55
CA ASN A 146 3.25 10.90 -21.60
C ASN A 146 2.81 10.59 -20.16
N ALA A 147 1.85 9.67 -20.02
CA ALA A 147 1.29 9.33 -18.71
C ALA A 147 2.31 8.75 -17.71
N TRP A 148 3.48 8.24 -18.16
CA TRP A 148 4.58 7.91 -17.24
C TRP A 148 5.16 9.13 -16.53
N ASP A 149 5.24 10.30 -17.18
CA ASP A 149 5.67 11.55 -16.51
C ASP A 149 4.64 11.95 -15.45
N LYS A 150 3.36 11.71 -15.71
CA LYS A 150 2.28 11.90 -14.73
C LYS A 150 2.38 10.93 -13.56
N ALA A 151 2.83 9.70 -13.80
CA ALA A 151 3.03 8.72 -12.73
C ALA A 151 4.14 9.18 -11.79
N VAL A 152 5.23 9.73 -12.33
CA VAL A 152 6.30 10.34 -11.55
C VAL A 152 5.82 11.58 -10.78
N GLU A 153 5.05 12.47 -11.42
CA GLU A 153 4.46 13.65 -10.77
C GLU A 153 3.61 13.24 -9.55
N HIS A 154 2.74 12.24 -9.72
CA HIS A 154 1.92 11.72 -8.62
C HIS A 154 2.74 11.00 -7.55
N ALA A 155 3.78 10.28 -7.92
CA ALA A 155 4.70 9.64 -6.99
C ALA A 155 5.40 10.67 -6.10
N VAL A 156 5.98 11.72 -6.70
CA VAL A 156 6.63 12.82 -5.95
C VAL A 156 5.64 13.46 -4.99
N HIS A 157 4.42 13.75 -5.44
CA HIS A 157 3.39 14.33 -4.57
C HIS A 157 3.04 13.43 -3.37
N LEU A 158 2.92 12.11 -3.58
CA LEU A 158 2.66 11.16 -2.49
C LEU A 158 3.84 11.08 -1.50
N ASP A 159 5.07 11.15 -1.99
CA ASP A 159 6.26 11.15 -1.15
C ASP A 159 6.37 12.43 -0.31
N GLU A 160 6.11 13.61 -0.90
CA GLU A 160 6.03 14.88 -0.19
C GLU A 160 5.01 14.83 0.96
N VAL A 161 3.80 14.33 0.68
CA VAL A 161 2.76 14.15 1.71
C VAL A 161 3.21 13.16 2.79
N THR A 162 3.95 12.12 2.43
CA THR A 162 4.48 11.15 3.40
C THR A 162 5.52 11.79 4.32
N ILE A 163 6.44 12.59 3.78
CA ILE A 163 7.43 13.35 4.54
C ILE A 163 6.75 14.35 5.48
N ASP A 164 5.73 15.07 5.00
CA ASP A 164 4.96 16.00 5.85
C ASP A 164 4.30 15.27 7.03
N ASN A 165 3.71 14.09 6.80
CA ASN A 165 3.13 13.28 7.85
C ASN A 165 4.19 12.75 8.85
N LEU A 166 5.37 12.37 8.38
CA LEU A 166 6.48 11.96 9.24
C LEU A 166 7.00 13.11 10.09
N ASN A 167 7.08 14.32 9.55
CA ASN A 167 7.41 15.52 10.32
C ASN A 167 6.40 15.79 11.43
N ILE A 168 5.09 15.66 11.14
CA ILE A 168 4.03 15.78 12.16
C ILE A 168 4.20 14.72 13.25
N ALA A 169 4.51 13.47 12.88
CA ALA A 169 4.74 12.39 13.84
C ALA A 169 5.98 12.64 14.70
N LEU A 170 7.08 13.12 14.11
CA LEU A 170 8.30 13.48 14.82
C LEU A 170 8.05 14.64 15.80
N ASP A 171 7.33 15.67 15.39
CA ASP A 171 6.96 16.79 16.26
C ASP A 171 6.08 16.34 17.43
N ALA A 172 5.13 15.42 17.20
CA ALA A 172 4.32 14.84 18.26
C ALA A 172 5.17 14.00 19.23
N ALA A 173 6.10 13.19 18.72
CA ALA A 173 7.03 12.42 19.54
C ALA A 173 7.95 13.34 20.36
N LYS A 174 8.44 14.42 19.76
CA LYS A 174 9.26 15.44 20.43
C LYS A 174 8.48 16.17 21.51
N GLN A 175 7.23 16.56 21.26
CA GLN A 175 6.37 17.18 22.27
C GLN A 175 6.10 16.22 23.44
N THR A 176 5.84 14.94 23.15
CA THR A 176 5.68 13.90 24.18
C THR A 176 6.94 13.76 25.02
N LEU A 177 8.11 13.73 24.37
CA LEU A 177 9.41 13.68 25.05
C LEU A 177 9.66 14.95 25.88
N GLN A 178 9.29 16.14 25.41
CA GLN A 178 9.41 17.40 26.17
C GLN A 178 8.48 17.44 27.39
N ALA A 179 7.20 17.12 27.20
CA ALA A 179 6.18 17.10 28.25
C ALA A 179 6.50 16.09 29.35
N SER A 180 7.20 15.01 29.01
CA SER A 180 7.64 14.02 29.99
C SER A 180 8.63 14.57 31.03
N GLY A 181 9.30 15.71 30.78
CA GLY A 181 10.35 16.25 31.64
C GLY A 181 11.67 15.49 31.58
N TRP A 182 11.80 14.50 30.69
CA TRP A 182 12.99 13.66 30.53
C TRP A 182 14.08 14.27 29.62
N PHE A 183 13.85 15.49 29.12
CA PHE A 183 14.67 16.18 28.11
C PHE A 183 16.10 16.53 28.57
N ALA A 184 16.42 16.41 29.86
CA ALA A 184 17.75 16.76 30.36
C ALA A 184 18.84 15.78 29.89
N ASP A 185 18.52 14.52 29.60
CA ASP A 185 19.55 13.49 29.40
C ASP A 185 19.07 12.30 28.56
N VAL A 186 18.88 12.50 27.25
CA VAL A 186 18.80 11.37 26.29
C VAL A 186 20.17 10.63 26.19
N GLU A 187 21.23 11.20 26.75
CA GLU A 187 22.56 10.60 26.85
C GLU A 187 22.80 9.90 28.22
N ALA A 188 22.33 10.46 29.35
CA ALA A 188 22.38 9.75 30.65
C ALA A 188 21.36 8.61 30.77
N ALA A 189 20.30 8.67 29.97
CA ALA A 189 19.51 7.57 29.44
C ALA A 189 20.23 6.23 29.27
N ALA A 190 21.32 6.21 28.50
CA ALA A 190 22.10 5.03 28.20
C ALA A 190 22.76 4.46 29.46
N GLY A 191 23.01 5.30 30.48
CA GLY A 191 23.48 4.91 31.80
C GLY A 191 22.38 4.49 32.79
N ALA A 192 21.11 4.83 32.54
CA ALA A 192 19.98 4.43 33.38
C ALA A 192 19.51 2.99 33.09
N VAL A 193 19.83 2.44 31.92
CA VAL A 193 19.64 1.03 31.56
C VAL A 193 20.31 0.10 32.60
N ALA A 194 21.44 0.50 33.17
CA ALA A 194 22.12 -0.25 34.24
C ALA A 194 21.37 -0.27 35.59
N ARG A 195 20.32 0.55 35.78
CA ARG A 195 19.49 0.56 36.99
C ARG A 195 18.19 -0.24 36.83
N SER A 196 17.67 -0.42 35.61
CA SER A 196 16.47 -1.26 35.36
C SER A 196 16.74 -2.76 35.56
N GLU A 197 18.00 -3.19 35.47
CA GLU A 197 18.42 -4.58 35.70
C GLU A 197 17.99 -5.13 37.08
N SER A 198 17.78 -4.27 38.08
CA SER A 198 17.33 -4.66 39.42
C SER A 198 15.82 -4.94 39.52
N GLY A 199 14.99 -4.29 38.69
CA GLY A 199 13.55 -4.51 38.62
C GLY A 199 13.13 -5.51 37.53
N ASP A 200 13.91 -5.58 36.45
CA ASP A 200 13.80 -6.66 35.45
C ASP A 200 14.07 -8.03 36.09
N ALA A 201 14.87 -8.10 37.15
CA ALA A 201 15.11 -9.31 37.93
C ALA A 201 13.85 -9.90 38.59
N GLU A 202 12.89 -9.06 39.02
CA GLU A 202 11.63 -9.53 39.63
C GLU A 202 10.66 -10.07 38.55
N LEU A 203 10.59 -9.40 37.40
CA LEU A 203 9.82 -9.89 36.24
C LEU A 203 10.46 -11.14 35.61
N LEU A 204 11.78 -11.21 35.54
CA LEU A 204 12.54 -12.40 35.13
C LEU A 204 12.28 -13.54 36.12
N ALA A 205 12.34 -13.29 37.43
CA ALA A 205 12.02 -14.30 38.43
C ALA A 205 10.57 -14.81 38.36
N LEU A 206 9.60 -13.94 38.05
CA LEU A 206 8.21 -14.32 37.80
C LEU A 206 8.06 -15.17 36.52
N ARG A 207 8.77 -14.83 35.45
CA ARG A 207 8.79 -15.63 34.21
C ARG A 207 9.50 -16.98 34.39
N ASP A 208 10.59 -17.00 35.14
CA ASP A 208 11.31 -18.22 35.50
C ASP A 208 10.45 -19.10 36.41
N ALA A 209 9.67 -18.51 37.32
CA ALA A 209 8.71 -19.22 38.16
C ALA A 209 7.55 -19.82 37.35
N VAL A 210 7.03 -19.10 36.35
CA VAL A 210 6.04 -19.67 35.41
C VAL A 210 6.66 -20.83 34.63
N THR A 211 7.88 -20.66 34.10
CA THR A 211 8.58 -21.71 33.35
C THR A 211 8.82 -22.96 34.21
N ALA A 212 9.26 -22.79 35.46
CA ALA A 212 9.44 -23.89 36.40
C ALA A 212 8.11 -24.55 36.81
N ALA A 213 7.02 -23.79 36.88
CA ALA A 213 5.68 -24.31 37.14
C ALA A 213 5.08 -25.04 35.92
N GLU A 214 5.43 -24.65 34.70
CA GLU A 214 5.08 -25.37 33.46
C GLU A 214 5.75 -26.75 33.41
N GLU A 215 7.01 -26.84 33.86
CA GLU A 215 7.76 -28.10 33.89
C GLU A 215 7.30 -29.05 35.00
N SER A 216 6.80 -28.53 36.13
CA SER A 216 6.40 -29.32 37.30
C SER A 216 4.90 -29.61 37.38
N GLU A 217 4.07 -28.95 36.57
CA GLU A 217 2.59 -28.94 36.61
C GLU A 217 1.98 -28.47 37.95
N GLU A 218 2.79 -28.11 38.95
CA GLU A 218 2.36 -27.66 40.27
C GLU A 218 2.36 -26.13 40.34
N GLY A 219 1.22 -25.52 40.67
CA GLY A 219 1.11 -24.07 40.87
C GLY A 219 1.14 -23.22 39.59
N LEU A 220 1.07 -23.81 38.40
CA LEU A 220 1.14 -23.09 37.11
C LEU A 220 0.09 -21.98 36.99
N GLN A 221 -1.17 -22.26 37.34
CA GLN A 221 -2.23 -21.26 37.26
C GLN A 221 -1.96 -20.09 38.22
N GLU A 222 -1.43 -20.36 39.40
CA GLU A 222 -1.12 -19.33 40.40
C GLU A 222 0.08 -18.47 39.97
N ALA A 223 1.08 -19.08 39.32
CA ALA A 223 2.22 -18.37 38.72
C ALA A 223 1.79 -17.52 37.50
N GLN A 224 0.91 -18.05 36.64
CA GLN A 224 0.34 -17.32 35.51
C GLN A 224 -0.56 -16.16 35.96
N ASP A 225 -1.39 -16.38 36.98
CA ASP A 225 -2.23 -15.34 37.58
C ASP A 225 -1.38 -14.25 38.25
N ALA A 226 -0.28 -14.62 38.90
CA ALA A 226 0.67 -13.67 39.49
C ALA A 226 1.40 -12.83 38.43
N LEU A 227 1.85 -13.45 37.33
CA LEU A 227 2.45 -12.74 36.20
C LEU A 227 1.44 -11.82 35.52
N ALA A 228 0.21 -12.28 35.27
CA ALA A 228 -0.85 -11.48 34.67
C ALA A 228 -1.28 -10.31 35.57
N ALA A 229 -1.34 -10.52 36.90
CA ALA A 229 -1.60 -9.46 37.86
C ALA A 229 -0.47 -8.43 37.90
N TYR A 230 0.78 -8.87 37.81
CA TYR A 230 1.96 -8.00 37.71
C TYR A 230 1.93 -7.17 36.41
N GLU A 231 1.69 -7.79 35.26
CA GLU A 231 1.58 -7.11 33.96
C GLU A 231 0.41 -6.12 33.92
N LYS A 232 -0.75 -6.50 34.47
CA LYS A 232 -1.93 -5.62 34.55
C LYS A 232 -1.68 -4.42 35.48
N GLY A 233 -1.08 -4.65 36.64
CA GLY A 233 -0.68 -3.58 37.57
C GLY A 233 0.36 -2.65 36.95
N TYR A 234 1.31 -3.21 36.21
CA TYR A 234 2.31 -2.47 35.45
C TYR A 234 1.66 -1.59 34.36
N THR A 235 0.74 -2.12 33.56
CA THR A 235 0.03 -1.34 32.53
C THR A 235 -0.79 -0.20 33.12
N ALA A 236 -1.51 -0.46 34.23
CA ALA A 236 -2.27 0.58 34.92
C ALA A 236 -1.36 1.70 35.46
N LEU A 237 -0.18 1.34 35.98
CA LEU A 237 0.80 2.29 36.49
C LEU A 237 1.46 3.12 35.38
N VAL A 238 1.79 2.51 34.24
CA VAL A 238 2.26 3.23 33.05
C VAL A 238 1.21 4.22 32.57
N LEU A 239 -0.05 3.80 32.46
CA LEU A 239 -1.14 4.67 32.06
C LEU A 239 -1.34 5.82 33.06
N ALA A 240 -1.27 5.54 34.37
CA ALA A 240 -1.34 6.56 35.41
C ALA A 240 -0.19 7.58 35.30
N VAL A 241 1.06 7.14 35.11
CA VAL A 241 2.22 8.02 34.92
C VAL A 241 2.04 8.91 33.69
N VAL A 242 1.55 8.36 32.58
CA VAL A 242 1.27 9.13 31.37
C VAL A 242 0.16 10.14 31.63
N THR A 243 -0.99 9.70 32.14
CA THR A 243 -2.16 10.57 32.42
C THR A 243 -1.83 11.71 33.37
N LEU A 244 -1.07 11.46 34.44
CA LEU A 244 -0.62 12.50 35.38
C LEU A 244 0.21 13.61 34.73
N ARG A 245 0.92 13.29 33.65
CA ARG A 245 1.85 14.21 32.99
C ARG A 245 1.28 14.85 31.73
N THR A 246 0.30 14.22 31.08
CA THR A 246 -0.18 14.64 29.76
C THR A 246 -1.66 15.04 29.74
N SER A 247 -2.43 14.76 30.79
CA SER A 247 -3.87 15.05 30.80
C SER A 247 -4.19 16.36 31.51
N ASP A 248 -5.04 17.17 30.88
CA ASP A 248 -5.66 18.35 31.50
C ASP A 248 -6.99 18.01 32.21
N ASP A 249 -7.45 16.76 32.11
CA ASP A 249 -8.69 16.31 32.77
C ASP A 249 -8.43 16.05 34.26
N SER A 250 -8.88 16.99 35.10
CA SER A 250 -8.74 16.91 36.56
C SER A 250 -9.27 15.62 37.20
N ALA A 251 -10.29 14.97 36.61
CA ALA A 251 -10.83 13.71 37.12
C ALA A 251 -9.90 12.54 36.76
N ALA A 252 -9.43 12.50 35.51
CA ALA A 252 -8.45 11.51 35.05
C ALA A 252 -7.11 11.65 35.81
N VAL A 253 -6.68 12.88 36.09
CA VAL A 253 -5.49 13.16 36.90
C VAL A 253 -5.66 12.67 38.33
N ALA A 254 -6.83 12.88 38.95
CA ALA A 254 -7.09 12.40 40.30
C ALA A 254 -7.12 10.85 40.40
N GLU A 255 -7.72 10.19 39.41
CA GLU A 255 -7.75 8.72 39.33
C GLU A 255 -6.33 8.15 39.10
N ALA A 256 -5.57 8.77 38.19
CA ALA A 256 -4.19 8.40 37.93
C ALA A 256 -3.29 8.62 39.16
N GLN A 257 -3.49 9.69 39.93
CA GLN A 257 -2.75 9.94 41.17
C GLN A 257 -3.03 8.84 42.20
N ALA A 258 -4.29 8.45 42.39
CA ALA A 258 -4.66 7.40 43.32
C ALA A 258 -4.08 6.02 42.91
N ALA A 259 -4.07 5.71 41.61
CA ALA A 259 -3.45 4.50 41.09
C ALA A 259 -1.93 4.49 41.27
N PHE A 260 -1.28 5.64 41.07
CA PHE A 260 0.16 5.80 41.28
C PHE A 260 0.53 5.65 42.76
N ASP A 261 -0.19 6.32 43.67
CA ASP A 261 0.07 6.28 45.11
C ASP A 261 -0.19 4.90 45.75
N ALA A 262 -1.05 4.08 45.14
CA ALA A 262 -1.32 2.72 45.59
C ALA A 262 -0.24 1.69 45.22
N ALA A 263 0.64 2.01 44.25
CA ALA A 263 1.72 1.14 43.84
C ALA A 263 2.90 1.17 44.82
N SER A 264 3.65 0.06 44.91
CA SER A 264 4.89 0.05 45.69
C SER A 264 5.99 0.88 45.00
N GLY A 265 6.95 1.39 45.78
CA GLY A 265 8.04 2.23 45.24
C GLY A 265 8.89 1.53 44.16
N ALA A 266 9.14 0.22 44.29
CA ALA A 266 9.85 -0.55 43.28
C ALA A 266 9.06 -0.68 41.97
N GLN A 267 7.75 -0.92 42.05
CA GLN A 267 6.87 -0.98 40.89
C GLN A 267 6.76 0.38 40.17
N GLN A 268 6.71 1.48 40.94
CA GLN A 268 6.75 2.85 40.40
C GLN A 268 8.04 3.11 39.61
N GLU A 269 9.20 2.74 40.14
CA GLU A 269 10.49 2.94 39.48
C GLU A 269 10.59 2.16 38.16
N VAL A 270 10.18 0.88 38.15
CA VAL A 270 10.18 0.03 36.95
C VAL A 270 9.24 0.57 35.88
N ALA A 271 8.01 0.96 36.25
CA ALA A 271 7.04 1.53 35.31
C ALA A 271 7.51 2.85 34.71
N VAL A 272 8.09 3.74 35.50
CA VAL A 272 8.64 5.02 35.02
C VAL A 272 9.81 4.78 34.06
N ASN A 273 10.74 3.88 34.39
CA ASN A 273 11.90 3.58 33.54
C ASN A 273 11.50 2.97 32.20
N ARG A 274 10.56 2.01 32.18
CA ARG A 274 10.11 1.39 30.92
C ARG A 274 9.22 2.33 30.11
N ALA A 275 8.38 3.16 30.73
CA ALA A 275 7.64 4.21 30.02
C ALA A 275 8.61 5.20 29.33
N TRP A 276 9.69 5.57 30.02
CA TRP A 276 10.74 6.43 29.46
C TRP A 276 11.48 5.79 28.29
N LEU A 277 11.90 4.52 28.42
CA LEU A 277 12.51 3.78 27.32
C LEU A 277 11.60 3.71 26.10
N LYS A 278 10.30 3.52 26.29
CA LYS A 278 9.34 3.52 25.18
C LYS A 278 9.28 4.87 24.47
N VAL A 279 9.14 5.97 25.21
CA VAL A 279 9.06 7.32 24.60
C VAL A 279 10.35 7.67 23.85
N VAL A 280 11.51 7.31 24.39
CA VAL A 280 12.80 7.51 23.69
C VAL A 280 12.90 6.63 22.44
N SER A 281 12.48 5.36 22.53
CA SER A 281 12.44 4.45 21.38
C SER A 281 11.51 4.94 20.28
N ASP A 282 10.31 5.43 20.64
CA ASP A 282 9.34 5.96 19.68
C ASP A 282 9.90 7.22 18.98
N TYR A 283 10.58 8.10 19.73
CA TYR A 283 11.25 9.29 19.16
C TYR A 283 12.39 8.90 18.21
N GLN A 284 13.25 7.96 18.61
CA GLN A 284 14.36 7.49 17.77
C GLN A 284 13.84 6.80 16.49
N ALA A 285 12.76 6.03 16.59
CA ALA A 285 12.11 5.45 15.42
C ALA A 285 11.59 6.54 14.47
N ALA A 286 10.89 7.55 15.00
CA ALA A 286 10.38 8.66 14.18
C ALA A 286 11.49 9.45 13.46
N VAL A 287 12.63 9.68 14.13
CA VAL A 287 13.82 10.29 13.49
C VAL A 287 14.36 9.40 12.37
N SER A 288 14.58 8.12 12.67
CA SER A 288 15.12 7.16 11.69
C SER A 288 14.21 6.98 10.47
N ASP A 289 12.89 6.98 10.67
CA ASP A 289 11.90 6.85 9.61
C ASP A 289 11.90 8.09 8.70
N LEU A 290 11.99 9.29 9.28
CA LEU A 290 12.09 10.54 8.52
C LEU A 290 13.40 10.60 7.71
N ASP A 291 14.54 10.32 8.34
CA ASP A 291 15.84 10.31 7.67
C ASP A 291 15.83 9.34 6.48
N THR A 292 15.30 8.13 6.69
CA THR A 292 15.18 7.11 5.62
C THR A 292 14.27 7.59 4.49
N ALA A 293 13.15 8.24 4.83
CA ALA A 293 12.20 8.76 3.85
C ALA A 293 12.83 9.87 2.99
N GLU A 294 13.56 10.82 3.61
CA GLU A 294 14.26 11.89 2.91
C GLU A 294 15.38 11.35 2.00
N GLU A 295 16.16 10.38 2.46
CA GLU A 295 17.19 9.73 1.64
C GLU A 295 16.60 9.04 0.40
N ARG A 296 15.48 8.32 0.57
CA ARG A 296 14.80 7.65 -0.54
C ARG A 296 14.21 8.65 -1.52
N PHE A 297 13.57 9.70 -1.02
CA PHE A 297 13.04 10.79 -1.85
C PHE A 297 14.16 11.45 -2.68
N ALA A 298 15.29 11.76 -2.04
CA ALA A 298 16.46 12.33 -2.72
C ALA A 298 17.05 11.38 -3.78
N ALA A 299 16.95 10.06 -3.56
CA ALA A 299 17.35 9.03 -4.53
C ALA A 299 16.31 8.80 -5.65
N GLY A 300 15.15 9.46 -5.60
CA GLY A 300 14.05 9.23 -6.55
C GLY A 300 13.36 7.87 -6.37
N LEU A 301 13.53 7.25 -5.20
CA LEU A 301 12.92 5.98 -4.83
C LEU A 301 11.59 6.22 -4.10
N PRO A 302 10.60 5.32 -4.27
CA PRO A 302 9.35 5.41 -3.54
C PRO A 302 9.59 5.29 -2.04
N ILE A 303 8.97 6.15 -1.24
CA ILE A 303 8.95 5.99 0.22
C ILE A 303 7.94 4.88 0.54
N PRO A 304 8.33 3.82 1.26
CA PRO A 304 7.41 2.74 1.62
C PRO A 304 6.35 3.31 2.55
N VAL A 305 5.07 3.14 2.19
CA VAL A 305 4.00 3.32 3.16
C VAL A 305 3.81 2.00 3.91
N PRO A 306 3.66 1.99 5.25
CA PRO A 306 3.46 0.75 5.98
C PRO A 306 2.23 0.03 5.42
N ALA A 307 2.47 -1.18 4.88
CA ALA A 307 1.45 -1.94 4.18
C ALA A 307 0.25 -2.25 5.10
N THR A 308 -0.95 -1.94 4.63
CA THR A 308 -2.17 -2.56 5.16
C THR A 308 -2.24 -4.01 4.66
N GLN A 309 -2.60 -4.93 5.55
CA GLN A 309 -2.40 -6.38 5.48
C GLN A 309 -2.62 -7.06 4.11
N VAL A 310 -1.77 -8.06 3.82
CA VAL A 310 -1.83 -8.98 2.67
C VAL A 310 -3.04 -9.91 2.79
N THR A 311 -3.87 -10.03 1.74
CA THR A 311 -5.05 -10.90 1.70
C THR A 311 -4.70 -12.36 1.33
N ALA A 312 -5.43 -13.31 1.94
CA ALA A 312 -5.42 -14.74 1.60
C ALA A 312 -6.44 -15.05 0.48
N ASP A 313 -6.33 -16.23 -0.15
CA ASP A 313 -7.23 -16.78 -1.18
C ASP A 313 -7.10 -16.18 -2.60
N THR A 314 -5.87 -16.08 -3.08
CA THR A 314 -5.57 -15.54 -4.42
C THR A 314 -5.65 -16.61 -5.52
N CYS A 315 -5.90 -16.19 -6.77
CA CYS A 315 -5.98 -17.02 -7.99
C CYS A 315 -4.87 -18.10 -8.10
N GLY A 316 -3.65 -17.78 -7.63
CA GLY A 316 -2.52 -18.71 -7.59
C GLY A 316 -2.69 -19.86 -6.59
N GLN A 317 -3.29 -19.61 -5.42
CA GLN A 317 -3.56 -20.62 -4.40
C GLN A 317 -4.68 -21.57 -4.81
N VAL A 318 -5.75 -21.05 -5.42
CA VAL A 318 -6.88 -21.87 -5.91
C VAL A 318 -6.41 -22.85 -6.99
N SER A 319 -5.49 -22.44 -7.87
CA SER A 319 -4.93 -23.33 -8.89
C SER A 319 -4.04 -24.44 -8.31
N ALA A 320 -3.29 -24.15 -7.23
CA ALA A 320 -2.44 -25.13 -6.56
C ALA A 320 -3.27 -26.13 -5.74
N GLU A 321 -4.33 -25.68 -5.08
CA GLU A 321 -5.28 -26.54 -4.37
C GLU A 321 -6.08 -27.42 -5.34
N LEU A 322 -6.53 -26.86 -6.48
CA LEU A 322 -7.23 -27.63 -7.51
C LEU A 322 -6.30 -28.66 -8.18
N ALA A 323 -5.03 -28.30 -8.43
CA ALA A 323 -4.03 -29.24 -8.95
C ALA A 323 -3.68 -30.34 -7.92
N GLY A 324 -3.61 -29.98 -6.64
CA GLY A 324 -3.45 -30.93 -5.54
C GLY A 324 -4.64 -31.87 -5.40
N TRP A 325 -5.87 -31.34 -5.51
CA TRP A 325 -7.10 -32.11 -5.47
C TRP A 325 -7.22 -33.08 -6.66
N LEU A 326 -6.93 -32.62 -7.88
CA LEU A 326 -6.92 -33.44 -9.09
C LEU A 326 -5.83 -34.52 -9.06
N SER A 327 -4.66 -34.22 -8.48
CA SER A 327 -3.60 -35.21 -8.28
C SER A 327 -3.98 -36.26 -7.22
N ALA A 328 -4.70 -35.87 -6.17
CA ALA A 328 -5.19 -36.77 -5.14
C ALA A 328 -6.35 -37.68 -5.61
N HIS A 329 -7.12 -37.26 -6.63
CA HIS A 329 -8.32 -37.97 -7.09
C HIS A 329 -8.21 -38.57 -8.51
N SER A 330 -7.05 -38.46 -9.17
CA SER A 330 -6.76 -39.13 -10.45
C SER A 330 -6.21 -40.55 -10.29
N GLY A 331 -6.08 -41.05 -9.04
CA GLY A 331 -5.54 -42.37 -8.69
C GLY A 331 -6.56 -43.49 -8.49
N SER A 332 -7.73 -43.44 -9.14
CA SER A 332 -8.67 -44.57 -9.14
C SER A 332 -9.27 -44.80 -10.53
N SER A 333 -8.56 -45.56 -11.35
CA SER A 333 -9.09 -46.30 -12.51
C SER A 333 -8.63 -47.74 -12.41
#